data_AF-A0A8B8UR19-F1
#
_entry.id   AF-A0A8B8UR19-F1
#
_cell.length_a   1.000
_cell.length_b   1.000
_cell.length_c   1.000
_cell.angle_alpha   90.00
_cell.angle_beta   90.00
_cell.angle_gamma   90.00
#
_symmetry.space_group_name_H-M   'P 1'
#
loop_
_entity.id
_entity.type
_entity.pdbx_description
1 polymer ?
#
loop_
_entity_poly.entity_id
_entity_poly.type
_entity_poly.pdbx_seq_one_letter_code
_entity_poly.pdbx_strand_id
1 'polypeptide(L)'
;MIVKDLVQQMIDEDGVISVEKCGNINIYWCFKNQTLQKLYDSSEMLKKKIHEAECDITIYKRELDKTLATGRRKKFSIGQKSYNRETLLEKRKKIQEEIKKKSISLQKIESIRWTTAKIQENKQNIRLKKVQLEKTTDNIEILVDYLYKKFFLKPEQIKKEFGIPEEFKEFTEV
;
A
#
# COMPACT_ATOMS: atom_id res chain seq x y z
N MET A 1 -39.34 -2.64 -38.71
CA MET A 1 -38.20 -2.63 -37.76
C MET A 1 -37.37 -3.91 -37.81
N ILE A 2 -37.98 -5.09 -37.98
CA ILE A 2 -37.28 -6.39 -37.94
C ILE A 2 -36.08 -6.52 -38.91
N VAL A 3 -36.20 -6.05 -40.16
CA VAL A 3 -35.13 -6.19 -41.17
C VAL A 3 -33.91 -5.31 -40.85
N LYS A 4 -34.13 -4.12 -40.29
CA LYS A 4 -33.04 -3.20 -39.93
C LYS A 4 -32.22 -3.76 -38.77
N ASP A 5 -32.91 -4.29 -37.77
CA ASP A 5 -32.28 -4.87 -36.58
C ASP A 5 -31.52 -6.16 -36.95
N LEU A 6 -32.07 -6.99 -37.85
CA LEU A 6 -31.40 -8.19 -38.37
C LEU A 6 -30.13 -7.86 -39.17
N VAL A 7 -30.18 -6.84 -40.03
CA VAL A 7 -29.00 -6.41 -40.81
C VAL A 7 -27.93 -5.83 -39.87
N GLN A 8 -28.33 -5.09 -38.83
CA GLN A 8 -27.41 -4.59 -37.83
C GLN A 8 -26.73 -5.73 -37.05
N GLN A 9 -27.47 -6.76 -36.65
CA GLN A 9 -26.90 -7.97 -36.02
C GLN A 9 -25.91 -8.70 -36.95
N MET A 10 -26.22 -8.82 -38.25
CA MET A 10 -25.31 -9.46 -39.22
C MET A 10 -24.03 -8.65 -39.51
N ILE A 11 -24.03 -7.35 -39.23
CA ILE A 11 -22.84 -6.49 -39.29
C ILE A 11 -22.00 -6.65 -38.02
N ASP A 12 -22.66 -6.61 -36.86
CA ASP A 12 -21.99 -6.50 -35.55
C ASP A 12 -21.49 -7.86 -35.01
N GLU A 13 -22.25 -8.94 -35.17
CA GLU A 13 -21.91 -10.27 -34.62
C GLU A 13 -21.16 -11.14 -35.62
N ASP A 14 -21.69 -11.27 -36.85
CA ASP A 14 -21.14 -12.17 -37.86
C ASP A 14 -20.11 -11.48 -38.78
N GLY A 15 -20.14 -10.14 -38.87
CA GLY A 15 -19.26 -9.37 -39.76
C GLY A 15 -19.39 -9.76 -41.24
N VAL A 16 -20.50 -10.37 -41.63
CA VAL A 16 -20.72 -10.93 -42.98
C VAL A 16 -21.09 -9.83 -43.98
N ILE A 17 -21.85 -8.82 -43.52
CA ILE A 17 -22.30 -7.69 -44.35
C ILE A 17 -21.40 -6.49 -44.09
N SER A 18 -20.90 -5.87 -45.16
CA SER A 18 -20.16 -4.61 -45.10
C SER A 18 -21.06 -3.44 -45.43
N VAL A 19 -20.75 -2.29 -44.81
CA VAL A 19 -21.46 -1.02 -45.00
C VAL A 19 -20.48 0.06 -45.44
N GLU A 20 -20.82 0.76 -46.53
CA GLU A 20 -20.29 2.10 -46.84
C GLU A 20 -21.40 3.11 -46.69
N LYS A 21 -20.98 4.30 -46.28
CA LYS A 21 -21.78 5.49 -46.40
C LYS A 21 -21.39 6.25 -47.66
N CYS A 22 -22.26 6.24 -48.66
CA CYS A 22 -22.10 7.01 -49.90
C CYS A 22 -23.03 8.23 -49.83
N GLY A 23 -22.49 9.36 -49.37
CA GLY A 23 -23.26 10.60 -49.17
C GLY A 23 -24.32 10.45 -48.08
N ASN A 24 -25.60 10.55 -48.46
CA ASN A 24 -26.74 10.47 -47.55
C ASN A 24 -27.36 9.07 -47.44
N ILE A 25 -26.81 8.07 -48.14
CA ILE A 25 -27.33 6.71 -48.16
C ILE A 25 -26.27 5.73 -47.65
N ASN A 26 -26.70 4.74 -46.88
CA ASN A 26 -25.86 3.60 -46.49
C ASN A 26 -26.10 2.46 -47.48
N ILE A 27 -25.02 1.96 -48.09
CA ILE A 27 -25.04 0.83 -49.00
C ILE A 27 -24.55 -0.39 -48.21
N TYR A 28 -25.33 -1.48 -48.28
CA TYR A 28 -25.04 -2.75 -47.63
C TYR A 28 -24.69 -3.76 -48.72
N TRP A 29 -23.52 -4.40 -48.63
CA TRP A 29 -23.15 -5.47 -49.56
C TRP A 29 -22.42 -6.61 -48.84
N CYS A 30 -22.46 -7.78 -49.45
CA CYS A 30 -21.75 -8.96 -48.97
C CYS A 30 -21.24 -9.74 -50.18
N PHE A 31 -19.93 -9.99 -50.23
CA PHE A 31 -19.32 -10.84 -51.25
C PHE A 31 -18.84 -12.14 -50.62
N LYS A 32 -19.12 -13.27 -51.28
CA LYS A 32 -18.66 -14.60 -50.84
C LYS A 32 -17.15 -14.66 -50.60
N ASN A 33 -16.37 -13.97 -51.45
CA ASN A 33 -14.92 -13.93 -51.34
C ASN A 33 -14.43 -13.19 -50.09
N GLN A 34 -15.17 -12.18 -49.62
CA GLN A 34 -14.81 -11.43 -48.42
C GLN A 34 -14.96 -12.28 -47.15
N THR A 35 -16.04 -13.06 -47.05
CA THR A 35 -16.23 -14.00 -45.94
C THR A 35 -15.15 -15.08 -45.94
N LEU A 36 -14.84 -15.64 -47.11
CA LEU A 36 -13.76 -16.64 -47.25
C LEU A 36 -12.40 -16.05 -46.84
N GLN A 37 -12.08 -14.84 -47.29
CA GLN A 37 -10.82 -14.18 -46.95
C GLN A 37 -10.70 -13.93 -45.44
N LYS A 38 -11.75 -13.40 -44.79
CA LYS A 38 -11.77 -13.24 -43.31
C LYS A 38 -11.55 -14.56 -42.58
N LEU A 39 -12.16 -15.65 -43.06
CA LEU A 39 -11.95 -16.99 -42.49
C LEU A 39 -10.50 -17.47 -42.66
N TYR A 40 -9.89 -17.28 -43.83
CA TYR A 40 -8.48 -17.59 -44.06
C TYR A 40 -7.55 -16.75 -43.17
N ASP A 41 -7.77 -15.43 -43.10
CA ASP A 41 -6.98 -14.51 -42.29
C ASP A 41 -7.08 -14.87 -40.79
N SER A 42 -8.29 -15.19 -40.32
CA SER A 42 -8.50 -15.64 -38.94
C SER A 42 -7.80 -16.97 -38.66
N SER A 43 -7.88 -17.94 -39.58
CA SER A 43 -7.19 -19.22 -39.44
C SER A 43 -5.67 -19.05 -39.42
N GLU A 44 -5.12 -18.17 -40.26
CA GLU A 44 -3.68 -17.87 -40.27
C GLU A 44 -3.25 -17.17 -38.97
N MET A 45 -4.04 -16.21 -38.47
CA MET A 45 -3.78 -15.58 -37.18
C MET A 45 -3.83 -16.57 -36.02
N LEU A 46 -4.81 -17.49 -36.00
CA LEU A 46 -4.87 -18.54 -34.99
C LEU A 46 -3.64 -19.46 -35.07
N LYS A 47 -3.21 -19.85 -36.28
CA LYS A 47 -2.00 -20.65 -36.46
C LYS A 47 -0.75 -19.94 -35.96
N LYS A 48 -0.60 -18.63 -36.23
CA LYS A 48 0.50 -17.82 -35.71
C LYS A 48 0.49 -17.78 -34.18
N LYS A 49 -0.67 -17.51 -33.56
CA LYS A 49 -0.82 -17.51 -32.09
C LYS A 49 -0.49 -18.86 -31.46
N ILE A 50 -0.91 -19.96 -32.08
CA ILE A 50 -0.56 -21.31 -31.61
C ILE A 50 0.95 -21.50 -31.67
N HIS A 51 1.58 -21.14 -32.79
CA HIS A 51 3.02 -21.26 -32.95
C HIS A 51 3.82 -20.40 -31.94
N GLU A 52 3.39 -19.16 -31.72
CA GLU A 52 3.96 -18.27 -30.70
C GLU A 52 3.84 -18.89 -29.30
N ALA A 53 2.64 -19.38 -28.94
CA ALA A 53 2.42 -20.02 -27.65
C ALA A 53 3.26 -21.31 -27.48
N GLU A 54 3.42 -22.11 -28.53
CA GLU A 54 4.30 -23.28 -28.52
C GLU A 54 5.76 -22.86 -28.31
N CYS A 55 6.21 -21.81 -28.99
CA CYS A 55 7.56 -21.26 -28.80
C CYS A 55 7.76 -20.79 -27.35
N ASP A 56 6.83 -20.01 -26.81
CA ASP A 56 6.88 -19.53 -25.42
C ASP A 56 6.92 -20.69 -24.42
N ILE A 57 6.08 -21.71 -24.62
CA ILE A 57 6.09 -22.92 -23.78
C ILE A 57 7.49 -23.58 -23.81
N THR A 58 8.12 -23.68 -24.99
CA THR A 58 9.47 -24.27 -25.06
C THR A 58 10.53 -23.42 -24.38
N ILE A 59 10.43 -22.09 -24.47
CA ILE A 59 11.34 -21.15 -23.81
C ILE A 59 11.19 -21.29 -22.30
N TYR A 60 9.96 -21.20 -21.78
CA TYR A 60 9.70 -21.31 -20.34
C TYR A 60 10.07 -22.67 -19.77
N LYS A 61 9.85 -23.77 -20.50
CA LYS A 61 10.34 -25.10 -20.10
C LYS A 61 11.86 -25.12 -19.95
N ARG A 62 12.60 -24.58 -20.93
CA ARG A 62 14.07 -24.49 -20.85
C ARG A 62 14.54 -23.62 -19.68
N GLU A 63 13.87 -22.50 -19.40
CA GLU A 63 14.19 -21.64 -18.27
C GLU A 63 13.91 -22.31 -16.92
N LEU A 64 12.79 -23.03 -16.82
CA LEU A 64 12.44 -23.80 -15.64
C LEU A 64 13.49 -24.89 -15.36
N ASP A 65 13.87 -25.65 -16.39
CA ASP A 65 14.88 -26.70 -16.28
C ASP A 65 16.24 -26.11 -15.87
N LYS A 66 16.67 -25.01 -16.49
CA LYS A 66 17.89 -24.28 -16.07
C LYS A 66 17.82 -23.85 -14.61
N THR A 67 16.68 -23.33 -14.16
CA THR A 67 16.48 -22.84 -12.78
C THR A 67 16.51 -23.99 -11.77
N LEU A 68 15.87 -25.12 -12.09
CA LEU A 68 15.89 -26.33 -11.28
C LEU A 68 17.29 -26.95 -11.23
N ALA A 69 18.01 -26.93 -12.35
CA ALA A 69 19.35 -27.47 -12.47
C ALA A 69 20.42 -26.59 -11.83
N THR A 70 20.25 -25.27 -11.70
CA THR A 70 21.31 -24.38 -11.19
C THR A 70 20.96 -23.77 -9.83
N GLY A 71 19.84 -23.05 -9.72
CA GLY A 71 19.53 -22.20 -8.56
C GLY A 71 18.65 -22.83 -7.47
N ARG A 72 17.74 -23.75 -7.83
CA ARG A 72 16.77 -24.34 -6.90
C ARG A 72 16.90 -25.85 -6.73
N ARG A 73 18.13 -26.38 -6.82
CA ARG A 73 18.40 -27.80 -6.59
C ARG A 73 18.03 -28.22 -5.16
N LYS A 74 17.46 -29.42 -5.01
CA LYS A 74 17.16 -30.03 -3.70
C LYS A 74 18.43 -30.33 -2.92
N LYS A 75 19.44 -30.87 -3.59
CA LYS A 75 20.77 -31.15 -3.02
C LYS A 75 21.82 -30.39 -3.81
N PHE A 76 22.73 -29.72 -3.12
CA PHE A 76 23.86 -29.03 -3.74
C PHE A 76 25.09 -29.14 -2.86
N SER A 77 26.26 -29.18 -3.49
CA SER A 77 27.54 -29.20 -2.79
C SER A 77 28.19 -27.83 -2.88
N ILE A 78 28.70 -27.32 -1.75
CA ILE A 78 29.59 -26.17 -1.73
C ILE A 78 30.89 -26.59 -1.06
N GLY A 79 32.00 -26.54 -1.83
CA GLY A 79 33.25 -27.19 -1.45
C GLY A 79 33.06 -28.70 -1.24
N GLN A 80 33.51 -29.22 -0.11
CA GLN A 80 33.41 -30.64 0.26
C GLN A 80 32.11 -31.02 0.97
N LYS A 81 31.19 -30.08 1.21
CA LYS A 81 29.97 -30.32 2.00
C LYS A 81 28.74 -30.36 1.11
N SER A 82 27.93 -31.40 1.29
CA SER A 82 26.63 -31.56 0.64
C SER A 82 25.52 -31.03 1.53
N TYR A 83 24.65 -30.19 0.97
CA TYR A 83 23.53 -29.56 1.66
C TYR A 83 22.20 -29.96 1.03
N ASN A 84 21.18 -30.09 1.86
CA ASN A 84 19.79 -30.20 1.43
C ASN A 84 19.10 -28.85 1.64
N ARG A 85 18.47 -28.34 0.57
CA ARG A 85 17.73 -27.08 0.60
C ARG A 85 16.58 -27.11 1.60
N GLU A 86 15.84 -28.20 1.69
CA GLU A 86 14.68 -28.31 2.59
C GLU A 86 15.12 -28.17 4.06
N THR A 87 16.22 -28.82 4.44
CA THR A 87 16.73 -28.73 5.81
C THR A 87 17.31 -27.35 6.12
N LEU A 88 17.93 -26.68 5.15
CA LEU A 88 18.41 -25.30 5.30
C LEU A 88 17.27 -24.30 5.39
N LEU A 89 16.20 -24.48 4.61
CA LEU A 89 15.01 -23.63 4.68
C LEU A 89 14.33 -23.76 6.04
N GLU A 90 14.21 -24.98 6.56
CA GLU A 90 13.66 -25.23 7.89
C GLU A 90 14.52 -24.61 9.00
N LYS A 91 15.85 -24.77 8.92
CA LYS A 91 16.78 -24.10 9.84
C LYS A 91 16.66 -22.58 9.79
N ARG A 92 16.59 -22.00 8.58
CA ARG A 92 16.40 -20.56 8.40
C ARG A 92 15.09 -20.08 9.03
N LYS A 93 14.00 -20.83 8.84
CA LYS A 93 12.69 -20.51 9.43
C LYS A 93 12.77 -20.51 10.96
N LYS A 94 13.36 -21.55 11.56
CA LYS A 94 13.55 -21.64 13.02
C LYS A 94 14.38 -20.47 13.56
N ILE A 95 15.51 -20.15 12.93
CA ILE A 95 16.35 -19.01 13.34
C ILE A 95 15.57 -17.70 13.22
N GLN A 96 14.78 -17.52 12.17
CA GLN A 96 13.98 -16.30 12.00
C GLN A 96 12.89 -16.18 13.08
N GLU A 97 12.27 -17.28 13.47
CA GLU A 97 11.32 -17.31 14.60
C GLU A 97 11.99 -17.01 15.94
N GLU A 98 13.19 -17.54 16.19
CA GLU A 98 13.96 -17.23 17.39
C GLU A 98 14.39 -15.77 17.46
N ILE A 99 14.83 -15.19 16.33
CA ILE A 99 15.16 -13.76 16.25
C ILE A 99 13.94 -12.91 16.60
N LYS A 100 12.76 -13.25 16.06
CA LYS A 100 11.51 -12.54 16.38
C LYS A 100 11.15 -12.66 17.86
N LYS A 101 11.27 -13.86 18.45
CA LYS A 101 11.01 -14.05 19.88
C LYS A 101 11.96 -13.21 20.74
N LYS A 102 13.25 -13.24 20.42
CA LYS A 102 14.28 -12.45 21.13
C LYS A 102 14.06 -10.95 20.96
N SER A 103 13.72 -10.46 19.77
CA SER A 103 13.46 -9.03 19.54
C SER A 103 12.25 -8.54 20.33
N ILE A 104 11.17 -9.32 20.40
CA ILE A 104 10.00 -9.00 21.23
C ILE A 104 10.39 -8.95 22.71
N SER A 105 11.19 -9.90 23.19
CA SER A 105 11.64 -9.88 24.58
C SER A 105 12.54 -8.68 24.91
N LEU A 106 13.43 -8.29 23.99
CA LEU A 106 14.28 -7.11 24.14
C LEU A 106 13.44 -5.83 24.16
N GLN A 107 12.48 -5.69 23.25
CA GLN A 107 11.59 -4.53 23.21
C GLN A 107 10.78 -4.38 24.51
N LYS A 108 10.29 -5.50 25.08
CA LYS A 108 9.63 -5.49 26.39
C LYS A 108 10.58 -4.98 27.48
N ILE A 109 11.82 -5.48 27.50
CA ILE A 109 12.83 -5.03 28.45
C ILE A 109 13.18 -3.55 28.26
N GLU A 110 13.35 -3.06 27.03
CA GLU A 110 13.64 -1.66 26.73
C GLU A 110 12.51 -0.70 27.12
N SER A 111 11.26 -1.16 27.04
CA SER A 111 10.12 -0.36 27.51
C SER A 111 10.19 -0.11 29.02
N ILE A 112 10.62 -1.12 29.79
CA ILE A 112 10.72 -1.09 31.25
C ILE A 112 12.04 -0.48 31.73
N ARG A 113 13.13 -0.69 30.99
CA ARG A 113 14.48 -0.30 31.41
C ARG A 113 14.65 1.22 31.33
N TRP A 114 14.83 1.82 32.49
CA TRP A 114 15.24 3.22 32.62
C TRP A 114 16.75 3.34 32.53
N THR A 115 17.25 3.57 31.33
CA THR A 115 18.67 3.92 31.11
C THR A 115 18.90 5.37 31.56
N THR A 116 20.11 5.69 32.03
CA THR A 116 20.53 7.05 32.41
C THR A 116 20.19 8.09 31.34
N ALA A 117 20.42 7.75 30.06
CA ALA A 117 20.04 8.59 28.91
C ALA A 117 18.52 8.84 28.82
N LYS A 118 17.69 7.79 28.94
CA LYS A 118 16.23 7.89 28.87
C LYS A 118 15.65 8.70 30.04
N ILE A 119 16.24 8.55 31.24
CA ILE A 119 15.89 9.36 32.40
C ILE A 119 16.22 10.83 32.14
N GLN A 120 17.40 11.12 31.59
CA GLN A 120 17.84 12.47 31.31
C GLN A 120 16.97 13.15 30.25
N GLU A 121 16.63 12.42 29.18
CA GLU A 121 15.70 12.88 28.15
C GLU A 121 14.32 13.17 28.73
N ASN A 122 13.77 12.26 29.55
CA ASN A 122 12.47 12.48 30.17
C ASN A 122 12.48 13.67 31.14
N LYS A 123 13.56 13.85 31.92
CA LYS A 123 13.75 15.05 32.76
C LYS A 123 13.75 16.33 31.93
N GLN A 124 14.45 16.33 30.79
CA GLN A 124 14.48 17.50 29.91
C GLN A 124 13.11 17.80 29.31
N ASN A 125 12.37 16.78 28.88
CA ASN A 125 11.01 16.93 28.37
C ASN A 125 10.05 17.48 29.44
N ILE A 126 10.14 17.00 30.68
CA ILE A 126 9.36 17.51 31.80
C ILE A 126 9.70 18.98 32.07
N ARG A 127 10.98 19.34 32.06
CA ARG A 127 11.42 20.74 32.23
C ARG A 127 10.85 21.66 31.15
N LEU A 128 10.91 21.25 29.88
CA LEU A 128 10.36 22.03 28.77
C LEU A 128 8.85 22.22 28.92
N LYS A 129 8.12 21.16 29.30
CA LYS A 129 6.68 21.24 29.56
C LYS A 129 6.36 22.14 30.75
N LYS A 130 7.16 22.09 31.83
CA LYS A 130 7.00 22.98 32.99
C LYS A 130 7.09 24.45 32.57
N VAL A 131 8.14 24.81 31.81
CA VAL A 131 8.33 26.18 31.31
C VAL A 131 7.19 26.63 30.39
N GLN A 132 6.66 25.74 29.55
CA GLN A 132 5.49 26.04 28.71
C GLN A 132 4.22 26.26 29.54
N LEU A 133 4.01 25.44 30.58
CA LEU A 133 2.89 25.58 31.50
C LEU A 133 2.97 26.90 32.28
N GLU A 134 4.13 27.23 32.85
CA GLU A 134 4.36 28.50 33.56
C GLU A 134 4.02 29.71 32.68
N LYS A 135 4.54 29.75 31.44
CA LYS A 135 4.19 30.82 30.48
C LYS A 135 2.71 30.90 30.18
N THR A 136 2.04 29.75 30.11
CA THR A 136 0.60 29.70 29.84
C THR A 136 -0.19 30.20 31.05
N THR A 137 0.22 29.83 32.26
CA THR A 137 -0.32 30.32 33.53
C THR A 137 -0.17 31.85 33.63
N ASP A 138 1.02 32.39 33.36
CA ASP A 138 1.27 33.83 33.36
C ASP A 138 0.35 34.56 32.38
N ASN A 139 0.20 34.02 31.17
CA ASN A 139 -0.69 34.59 30.16
C ASN A 139 -2.16 34.59 30.62
N ILE A 140 -2.60 33.56 31.33
CA ILE A 140 -3.96 33.48 31.88
C ILE A 140 -4.15 34.58 32.94
N GLU A 141 -3.22 34.75 33.88
CA GLU A 141 -3.33 35.79 34.91
C GLU A 141 -3.28 37.20 34.30
N ILE A 142 -2.45 37.43 33.28
CA ILE A 142 -2.43 38.70 32.52
C ILE A 142 -3.79 38.98 31.86
N LEU A 143 -4.43 37.96 31.28
CA LEU A 143 -5.76 38.12 30.67
C LEU A 143 -6.82 38.42 31.73
N VAL A 144 -6.78 37.76 32.89
CA VAL A 144 -7.70 38.02 34.00
C VAL A 144 -7.53 39.47 34.50
N ASP A 145 -6.30 39.93 34.70
CA ASP A 145 -6.01 41.30 35.14
C ASP A 145 -6.41 42.34 34.09
N TYR A 146 -6.21 42.05 32.79
CA TYR A 146 -6.68 42.91 31.71
C TYR A 146 -8.21 43.03 31.67
N LEU A 147 -8.92 41.92 31.79
CA LEU A 147 -10.38 41.90 31.80
C LEU A 147 -10.95 42.62 33.03
N TYR A 148 -10.32 42.46 34.19
CA TYR A 148 -10.65 43.21 35.40
C TYR A 148 -10.45 44.72 35.18
N LYS A 149 -9.29 45.15 34.67
CA LYS A 149 -8.96 46.57 34.48
C LYS A 149 -9.80 47.26 33.41
N LYS A 150 -10.14 46.57 32.31
CA LYS A 150 -10.85 47.16 31.17
C LYS A 150 -12.36 47.12 31.30
N PHE A 151 -12.90 46.05 31.91
CA PHE A 151 -14.35 45.81 31.96
C PHE A 151 -14.91 45.78 33.39
N PHE A 152 -14.08 45.99 34.42
CA PHE A 152 -14.47 45.99 35.84
C PHE A 152 -15.14 44.69 36.30
N LEU A 153 -14.78 43.57 35.66
CA LEU A 153 -15.29 42.24 35.99
C LEU A 153 -14.48 41.62 37.13
N LYS A 154 -15.13 41.12 38.18
CA LYS A 154 -14.43 40.50 39.32
C LYS A 154 -13.59 39.29 38.86
N PRO A 155 -12.34 39.13 39.34
CA PRO A 155 -11.46 38.03 38.96
C PRO A 155 -12.06 36.64 39.22
N GLU A 156 -12.78 36.49 40.33
CA GLU A 156 -13.47 35.25 40.73
C GLU A 156 -14.53 34.82 39.71
N GLN A 157 -15.26 35.80 39.16
CA GLN A 157 -16.32 35.59 38.19
C GLN A 157 -15.71 35.22 36.82
N ILE A 158 -14.62 35.89 36.43
CA ILE A 158 -13.84 35.54 35.24
C ILE A 158 -13.32 34.10 35.36
N LYS A 159 -12.63 33.76 36.45
CA LYS A 159 -12.06 32.41 36.63
C LYS A 159 -13.15 31.33 36.61
N LYS A 160 -14.32 31.58 37.20
CA LYS A 160 -15.47 30.67 37.14
C LYS A 160 -16.02 30.47 35.72
N GLU A 161 -16.19 31.55 34.95
CA GLU A 161 -16.69 31.47 33.57
C GLU A 161 -15.69 30.80 32.61
N PHE A 162 -14.38 31.01 32.84
CA PHE A 162 -13.32 30.32 32.08
C PHE A 162 -13.06 28.88 32.57
N GLY A 163 -13.78 28.42 33.60
CA GLY A 163 -13.63 27.07 34.16
C GLY A 163 -12.29 26.82 34.83
N ILE A 164 -11.62 27.87 35.33
CA ILE A 164 -10.32 27.79 36.02
C ILE A 164 -10.58 27.37 37.47
N PRO A 165 -10.08 26.19 37.91
CA PRO A 165 -10.24 25.74 39.29
C PRO A 165 -9.51 26.63 40.29
N GLU A 166 -10.05 26.79 41.52
CA GLU A 166 -9.37 27.54 42.60
C GLU A 166 -8.03 26.90 43.03
N GLU A 167 -7.85 25.61 42.75
CA GLU A 167 -6.60 24.87 42.99
C GLU A 167 -5.50 25.20 41.96
N PHE A 168 -5.81 25.95 40.91
CA PHE A 168 -4.85 26.37 39.89
C PHE A 168 -3.87 27.40 40.48
N LYS A 169 -2.77 26.90 41.03
CA LYS A 169 -1.66 27.68 41.58
C LYS A 169 -0.41 27.48 40.74
N GLU A 170 0.47 28.47 40.75
CA GLU A 170 1.81 28.35 40.17
C GLU A 170 2.55 27.14 40.75
N PHE A 171 3.33 26.47 39.89
CA PHE A 171 4.17 25.37 40.30
C PHE A 171 5.33 25.91 41.15
N THR A 172 5.19 25.90 42.48
CA THR A 172 6.28 26.24 43.40
C THR A 172 7.46 25.30 43.19
N GLU A 173 8.66 25.85 43.05
CA GLU A 173 9.89 25.07 42.88
C GLU A 173 10.12 24.15 44.09
N VAL A 174 10.25 22.85 43.81
CA VAL A 174 10.88 21.85 44.68
C VAL A 174 12.05 21.27 43.91
#